data_AF-A0AAN8FF41-F1
#
_entry.id   AF-A0AAN8FF41-F1
#
_cell.length_a   1.000
_cell.length_b   1.000
_cell.length_c   1.000
_cell.angle_alpha   90.00
_cell.angle_beta   90.00
_cell.angle_gamma   90.00
#
_symmetry.space_group_name_H-M   'P 1'
#
loop_
_entity.id
_entity.type
_entity.pdbx_description
1 polymer ?
#
loop_
_entity_poly.entity_id
_entity_poly.type
_entity_poly.pdbx_seq_one_letter_code
_entity_poly.pdbx_strand_id
1 'polypeptide(L)'
;ASSSTFVKSTQTWTIQYGSGDAKGVLGTDTIKFGGSNDQQLIVPQTTFGLATHISADFKDDPTDGILGLAFTSLAADGVVPPLINAINQSK
;
A
#
# COMPACT_ATOMS: atom_id res chain seq x y z
N ALA A 1 4.58 9.04 -14.68
CA ALA A 1 3.46 8.14 -15.02
C ALA A 1 2.17 8.72 -14.46
N SER A 2 1.04 8.52 -15.13
CA SER A 2 -0.29 8.95 -14.66
C SER A 2 -1.23 7.75 -14.72
N SER A 3 -1.93 7.47 -13.62
CA SER A 3 -2.96 6.42 -13.55
C SER A 3 -4.34 7.06 -13.72
N SER A 4 -5.15 6.50 -14.63
CA SER A 4 -6.53 6.96 -14.84
C SER A 4 -7.51 6.42 -13.79
N THR A 5 -7.11 5.38 -13.04
CA THR A 5 -7.91 4.79 -11.96
C THR A 5 -7.54 5.32 -10.57
N PHE A 6 -6.50 6.14 -10.48
CA PHE A 6 -6.04 6.70 -9.22
C PHE A 6 -7.03 7.72 -8.66
N VAL A 7 -7.35 7.56 -7.38
CA VAL A 7 -8.13 8.52 -6.60
C VAL A 7 -7.32 8.91 -5.36
N LYS A 8 -6.96 10.19 -5.29
CA LYS A 8 -6.21 10.75 -4.15
C LYS A 8 -7.14 10.95 -2.95
N SER A 9 -6.68 10.58 -1.75
CA SER A 9 -7.33 10.95 -0.48
C SER A 9 -6.60 12.12 0.18
N THR A 10 -7.30 12.84 1.05
CA THR A 10 -6.73 13.84 1.97
C THR A 10 -6.41 13.24 3.34
N GLN A 11 -6.80 11.98 3.59
CA GLN A 11 -6.53 11.28 4.83
C GLN A 11 -5.03 10.99 4.96
N THR A 12 -4.45 11.40 6.07
CA THR A 12 -3.04 11.14 6.40
C THR A 12 -2.90 9.85 7.21
N TRP A 13 -1.74 9.23 7.10
CA TRP A 13 -1.36 8.07 7.91
C TRP A 13 0.05 8.27 8.47
N THR A 14 0.37 7.59 9.56
CA THR A 14 1.71 7.55 10.16
C THR A 14 1.93 6.17 10.76
N ILE A 15 3.11 5.59 10.54
CA ILE A 15 3.53 4.31 11.12
C ILE A 15 4.88 4.49 11.79
N GLN A 16 5.07 3.80 12.92
CA GLN A 16 6.35 3.65 13.58
C GLN A 16 6.81 2.20 13.39
N TYR A 17 8.07 2.01 13.00
CA TYR A 17 8.68 0.70 12.84
C TYR A 17 10.08 0.69 13.46
N GLY A 18 10.19 0.14 14.68
CA GLY A 18 11.41 0.23 15.47
C GLY A 18 11.77 1.68 15.77
N SER A 19 13.00 2.10 15.45
CA SER A 19 13.47 3.49 15.57
C SER A 19 12.98 4.40 14.45
N GLY A 20 12.58 3.84 13.31
CA GLY A 20 12.19 4.60 12.13
C GLY A 20 10.68 4.87 12.06
N ASP A 21 10.32 5.88 11.27
CA ASP A 21 8.94 6.26 10.99
C ASP A 21 8.70 6.53 9.51
N ALA A 22 7.44 6.41 9.11
CA ALA A 22 6.99 6.86 7.81
C ALA A 22 5.61 7.50 7.94
N LYS A 23 5.35 8.50 7.09
CA LYS A 23 4.06 9.18 7.03
C LYS A 23 3.73 9.62 5.62
N GLY A 24 2.45 9.87 5.40
CA GLY A 24 1.98 10.26 4.09
C GLY A 24 0.48 10.49 4.02
N VAL A 25 -0.03 10.34 2.81
CA VAL A 25 -1.47 10.39 2.52
C VAL A 25 -1.93 9.07 1.94
N LEU A 26 -3.20 8.72 2.13
CA LEU A 26 -3.79 7.57 1.48
C LEU A 26 -4.13 7.89 0.02
N GLY A 27 -4.17 6.85 -0.80
CA GLY A 27 -4.73 6.89 -2.14
C GLY A 27 -5.26 5.53 -2.51
N THR A 28 -6.13 5.51 -3.50
CA THR A 28 -6.78 4.29 -3.98
C THR A 28 -6.46 4.12 -5.45
N ASP A 29 -6.02 2.92 -5.83
CA ASP A 29 -5.76 2.58 -7.23
C ASP A 29 -5.94 1.08 -7.48
N THR A 30 -5.66 0.66 -8.70
CA THR A 30 -5.52 -0.75 -9.08
C THR A 30 -4.11 -1.25 -8.80
N ILE A 31 -4.00 -2.27 -7.95
CA ILE A 31 -2.73 -2.99 -7.72
C ILE A 31 -2.69 -4.25 -8.58
N LYS A 32 -1.52 -4.59 -9.11
CA LYS A 32 -1.28 -5.84 -9.84
C LYS A 32 -0.16 -6.63 -9.17
N PHE A 33 -0.41 -7.89 -8.88
CA PHE A 33 0.60 -8.81 -8.37
C PHE A 33 1.08 -9.77 -9.47
N GLY A 34 2.39 -10.02 -9.53
CA GLY A 34 3.03 -10.83 -10.55
C GLY A 34 3.87 -10.01 -11.54
N GLY A 35 4.84 -10.65 -12.20
CA GLY A 35 5.71 -10.00 -13.18
C GLY A 35 4.93 -9.49 -14.40
N SER A 36 5.52 -8.56 -15.15
CA SER A 36 4.88 -7.96 -16.33
C SER A 36 4.57 -8.97 -17.45
N ASN A 37 5.24 -10.12 -17.43
CA ASN A 37 5.07 -11.20 -18.41
C ASN A 37 4.26 -12.39 -17.86
N ASP A 38 3.78 -12.30 -16.62
CA ASP A 38 3.02 -13.37 -15.96
C ASP A 38 1.52 -13.10 -16.01
N GLN A 39 0.73 -14.11 -15.65
CA GLN A 39 -0.68 -13.91 -15.35
C GLN A 39 -0.80 -13.13 -14.02
N GLN A 40 -1.20 -11.87 -14.12
CA GLN A 40 -1.26 -10.98 -12.96
C GLN A 40 -2.60 -11.06 -12.22
N LEU A 41 -2.53 -11.07 -10.89
CA LEU A 41 -3.69 -10.83 -10.03
C LEU A 41 -3.95 -9.32 -9.97
N ILE A 42 -5.07 -8.89 -10.56
CA ILE A 42 -5.45 -7.46 -10.64
C ILE A 42 -6.49 -7.13 -9.59
N VAL A 43 -6.15 -6.26 -8.64
CA VAL A 43 -6.98 -5.87 -7.49
C VAL A 43 -7.32 -4.38 -7.59
N PRO A 44 -8.44 -4.01 -8.24
CA PRO A 44 -8.93 -2.64 -8.28
C PRO A 44 -9.35 -2.12 -6.89
N GLN A 45 -9.51 -0.80 -6.78
CA GLN A 45 -10.01 -0.13 -5.58
C GLN A 45 -9.24 -0.50 -4.31
N THR A 46 -7.92 -0.64 -4.40
CA THR A 46 -7.07 -0.93 -3.26
C THR A 46 -6.53 0.37 -2.69
N THR A 47 -6.80 0.63 -1.41
CA THR A 47 -6.26 1.77 -0.68
C THR A 47 -4.88 1.44 -0.12
N PHE A 48 -3.92 2.34 -0.30
CA PHE A 48 -2.55 2.21 0.19
C PHE A 48 -1.96 3.58 0.56
N GLY A 49 -0.85 3.57 1.28
CA GLY A 49 -0.15 4.78 1.70
C GLY A 49 0.82 5.29 0.65
N LEU A 50 0.69 6.54 0.23
CA LEU A 50 1.71 7.29 -0.49
C LEU A 50 2.60 8.00 0.51
N ALA A 51 3.79 7.45 0.75
CA ALA A 51 4.75 8.03 1.68
C ALA A 51 5.26 9.38 1.15
N THR A 52 5.16 10.42 1.96
CA THR A 52 5.78 11.73 1.71
C THR A 52 7.00 11.94 2.59
N HIS A 53 7.20 11.06 3.58
CA HIS A 53 8.37 11.00 4.45
C HIS A 53 8.63 9.56 4.87
N ILE A 54 9.91 9.21 4.88
CA ILE A 54 10.47 7.94 5.37
C ILE A 54 11.74 8.32 6.14
N SER A 55 11.94 7.79 7.35
CA SER A 55 13.11 8.13 8.16
C SER A 55 14.41 7.64 7.51
N ALA A 56 15.53 8.23 7.91
CA ALA A 56 16.85 7.87 7.40
C ALA A 56 17.27 6.43 7.77
N ASP A 57 16.61 5.81 8.75
CA ASP A 57 16.82 4.40 9.11
C ASP A 57 16.54 3.44 7.94
N PHE A 58 15.73 3.88 6.95
CA PHE A 58 15.41 3.10 5.75
C PHE A 58 16.23 3.50 4.51
N LYS A 59 17.22 4.40 4.65
CA LYS A 59 17.94 4.97 3.52
C LYS A 59 18.70 3.93 2.69
N ASP A 60 19.23 2.92 3.36
CA ASP A 60 20.02 1.85 2.73
C ASP A 60 19.19 0.58 2.48
N ASP A 61 17.87 0.64 2.68
CA ASP A 61 16.97 -0.47 2.39
C ASP A 61 16.80 -0.59 0.86
N PRO A 62 17.06 -1.77 0.26
CA PRO A 62 16.89 -1.97 -1.18
C PRO A 62 15.42 -2.02 -1.62
N THR A 63 14.47 -2.01 -0.70
CA THR A 63 13.04 -2.08 -1.00
C THR A 63 12.44 -0.68 -1.22
N ASP A 64 11.55 -0.59 -2.21
CA ASP A 64 10.82 0.67 -2.49
C ASP A 64 9.66 0.91 -1.50
N GLY A 65 9.27 -0.11 -0.72
CA GLY A 65 8.17 -0.02 0.22
C GLY A 65 7.75 -1.35 0.83
N ILE A 66 6.67 -1.31 1.61
CA ILE A 66 6.17 -2.45 2.40
C ILE A 66 4.75 -2.82 1.95
N LEU A 67 4.52 -4.12 1.76
CA LEU A 67 3.19 -4.69 1.53
C LEU A 67 2.74 -5.48 2.76
N GLY A 68 1.75 -4.95 3.49
CA GLY A 68 1.15 -5.64 4.63
C GLY A 68 0.28 -6.84 4.20
N LEU A 69 0.59 -8.03 4.72
CA LEU A 69 -0.15 -9.28 4.47
C LEU A 69 -0.95 -9.77 5.69
N ALA A 70 -0.90 -9.01 6.80
CA ALA A 70 -1.61 -9.33 8.02
C ALA A 70 -3.11 -9.01 7.92
N PHE A 71 -3.86 -9.33 8.99
CA PHE A 71 -5.31 -9.08 9.06
C PHE A 71 -5.64 -7.59 9.14
N THR A 72 -6.82 -7.21 8.63
CA THR A 72 -7.34 -5.82 8.67
C THR A 72 -7.36 -5.23 10.08
N SER A 73 -7.56 -6.06 11.11
CA SER A 73 -7.54 -5.61 12.51
C SER A 73 -6.21 -5.05 12.99
N LEU A 74 -5.13 -5.32 12.26
CA LEU A 74 -3.78 -4.83 12.54
C LEU A 74 -3.35 -3.71 11.58
N ALA A 75 -4.18 -3.36 10.61
CA ALA A 75 -3.88 -2.30 9.66
C ALA A 75 -4.06 -0.93 10.31
N ALA A 76 -3.11 -0.03 10.07
CA ALA A 76 -3.28 1.38 10.40
C ALA A 76 -4.57 1.90 9.74
N ASP A 77 -5.35 2.66 10.52
CA ASP A 77 -6.61 3.28 10.08
C ASP A 77 -7.68 2.29 9.57
N GLY A 78 -7.54 0.99 9.88
CA GLY A 78 -8.50 -0.05 9.46
C GLY A 78 -8.55 -0.31 7.97
N VAL A 79 -7.52 0.14 7.22
CA VAL A 79 -7.45 -0.04 5.76
C VAL A 79 -7.38 -1.53 5.43
N VAL A 80 -8.24 -1.97 4.50
CA VAL A 80 -8.27 -3.37 4.07
C VAL A 80 -6.96 -3.72 3.33
N PRO A 81 -6.18 -4.69 3.81
CA PRO A 81 -4.96 -5.13 3.16
C PRO A 81 -5.21 -5.63 1.73
N PRO A 82 -4.28 -5.42 0.79
CA PRO A 82 -4.51 -5.72 -0.63
C PRO A 82 -4.93 -7.16 -0.94
N LEU A 83 -4.37 -8.15 -0.22
CA LEU A 83 -4.74 -9.56 -0.43
C LEU A 83 -6.15 -9.88 0.10
N ILE A 84 -6.55 -9.26 1.21
CA ILE A 84 -7.92 -9.39 1.73
C ILE A 84 -8.91 -8.72 0.77
N ASN A 85 -8.53 -7.58 0.18
CA ASN A 85 -9.32 -6.93 -0.85
C ASN A 85 -9.51 -7.84 -2.08
N ALA A 86 -8.47 -8.55 -2.51
CA ALA A 86 -8.55 -9.53 -3.60
C ALA A 86 -9.56 -10.65 -3.28
N ILE A 87 -9.48 -11.23 -2.08
CA ILE A 87 -10.41 -12.27 -1.61
C ILE A 87 -11.86 -11.75 -1.60
N ASN A 88 -12.08 -10.54 -1.08
CA ASN A 88 -13.40 -9.91 -1.05
C ASN A 88 -13.97 -9.67 -2.46
N GLN A 89 -13.10 -9.55 -3.47
CA GLN A 89 -13.47 -9.43 -4.88
C GLN A 89 -13.55 -10.76 -5.62
N SER A 90 -13.45 -11.89 -4.90
CA SER A 90 -13.47 -13.25 -5.47
C SER A 90 -12.42 -13.48 -6.55
N LYS A 91 -11.22 -12.93 -6.32
CA LYS A 91 -10.07 -13.05 -7.23
C LYS A 91 -9.08 -14.12 -6.78
#